data_AF-A0AAU0KK65-F1
#
_entry.id   AF-A0AAU0KK65-F1
#
_cell.length_a   1.000
_cell.length_b   1.000
_cell.length_c   1.000
_cell.angle_alpha   90.00
_cell.angle_beta   90.00
_cell.angle_gamma   90.00
#
_symmetry.space_group_name_H-M   'P 1'
#
loop_
_entity.id
_entity.type
_entity.pdbx_description
1 polymer ?
#
loop_
_entity_poly.entity_id
_entity_poly.type
_entity_poly.pdbx_seq_one_letter_code
_entity_poly.pdbx_strand_id
1 'polypeptide(L)' 'MIPIKENILRLIGGEYVAAETKQLPDPNTAKEEFQETVMEVPNLGKVRFTCRRFKSKHHKSVNIVWSAIAAVKVDQVP' A
#
# COMPACT_ATOMS: atom_id res chain seq x y z
N MET A 1 -2.69 -19.88 -14.26
CA MET A 1 -3.10 -19.84 -12.84
C MET A 1 -2.10 -18.93 -12.13
N ILE A 2 -2.48 -17.67 -11.85
CA ILE A 2 -1.60 -16.71 -11.18
C ILE A 2 -1.49 -17.20 -9.72
N PRO A 3 -0.29 -17.42 -9.16
CA PRO A 3 -0.17 -17.80 -7.75
C PRO A 3 -0.84 -16.72 -6.91
N ILE A 4 -1.80 -17.12 -6.08
CA ILE A 4 -2.38 -16.24 -5.06
C ILE A 4 -1.23 -15.97 -4.08
N LYS A 5 -0.50 -14.88 -4.31
CA LYS A 5 0.58 -14.47 -3.40
C LYS A 5 -0.03 -14.17 -2.04
N GLU A 6 0.53 -14.75 -0.99
CA GLU A 6 0.07 -14.54 0.38
C GLU A 6 0.13 -13.06 0.75
N ASN A 7 -0.97 -12.52 1.27
CA ASN A 7 -1.01 -11.16 1.79
C ASN A 7 -0.34 -11.11 3.17
N ILE A 8 0.83 -10.49 3.23
CA ILE A 8 1.66 -10.39 4.43
C ILE A 8 1.52 -9.03 5.14
N LEU A 9 0.55 -8.19 4.78
CA LEU A 9 0.40 -6.85 5.36
C LEU A 9 0.32 -6.85 6.90
N ARG A 10 -0.29 -7.89 7.50
CA ARG A 10 -0.36 -8.08 8.96
C ARG A 10 1.01 -8.25 9.66
N LEU A 11 2.06 -8.56 8.91
CA LEU A 11 3.42 -8.79 9.42
C LEU A 11 4.30 -7.54 9.28
N ILE A 12 3.78 -6.48 8.67
CA ILE A 12 4.55 -5.28 8.35
C ILE A 12 4.33 -4.22 9.42
N GLY A 13 5.43 -3.69 9.96
CA GLY A 13 5.40 -2.57 10.90
C GLY A 13 4.71 -1.34 10.31
N GLY A 14 3.91 -0.65 11.11
CA GLY A 14 3.15 0.53 10.68
C GLY A 14 4.03 1.65 10.13
N GLU A 15 5.29 1.72 10.54
CA GLU A 15 6.29 2.64 10.03
C GLU A 15 6.59 2.44 8.54
N TYR A 16 6.58 1.20 8.04
CA TYR A 16 6.81 0.91 6.62
C TYR A 16 5.58 1.24 5.78
N VAL A 17 4.37 0.97 6.31
CA VAL A 17 3.11 1.39 5.69
C VAL A 17 3.02 2.92 5.62
N ALA A 18 3.43 3.61 6.68
CA ALA A 18 3.46 5.07 6.70
C ALA A 18 4.53 5.64 5.75
N ALA A 19 5.70 5.01 5.65
CA ALA A 19 6.75 5.42 4.74
C ALA A 19 6.35 5.21 3.26
N GLU A 20 5.63 4.14 2.96
CA GLU A 20 5.09 3.86 1.63
C GLU A 20 4.02 4.88 1.23
N THR A 21 3.03 5.10 2.09
CA THR A 21 1.91 6.01 1.77
C THR A 21 2.35 7.46 1.58
N LYS A 22 3.48 7.86 2.17
CA LYS A 22 4.12 9.17 1.94
C LYS A 22 4.77 9.32 0.56
N GLN A 23 5.09 8.23 -0.11
CA GLN A 23 5.66 8.23 -1.47
C GLN A 23 4.56 8.32 -2.54
N LEU A 24 3.31 8.08 -2.16
CA LEU A 24 2.18 8.15 -3.07
C LEU A 24 1.84 9.61 -3.42
N PRO A 25 1.29 9.86 -4.62
CA PRO A 25 0.79 11.19 -4.99
C PRO A 25 -0.26 11.69 -3.99
N ASP A 26 -0.46 13.02 -3.91
CA ASP A 26 -1.50 13.60 -3.06
C ASP A 26 -2.86 12.94 -3.38
N PRO A 27 -3.53 12.32 -2.39
CA PRO A 27 -4.80 11.64 -2.60
C PRO A 27 -5.90 12.56 -3.14
N ASN A 28 -5.81 13.88 -2.95
CA ASN A 28 -6.81 14.83 -3.47
C ASN A 28 -6.68 15.06 -4.98
N THR A 29 -5.48 14.88 -5.54
CA THR A 29 -5.21 15.14 -6.97
C THR A 29 -4.96 13.87 -7.78
N ALA A 30 -4.67 12.75 -7.12
CA ALA A 30 -4.49 11.47 -7.77
C ALA A 30 -5.72 11.08 -8.59
N LYS A 31 -5.50 10.55 -9.80
CA LYS A 31 -6.58 10.10 -10.69
C LYS A 31 -6.92 8.64 -10.44
N GLU A 32 -5.90 7.85 -10.09
CA GLU A 32 -6.00 6.42 -9.87
C GLU A 32 -6.65 6.12 -8.52
N GLU A 33 -7.43 5.04 -8.47
CA GLU A 33 -7.98 4.49 -7.22
C GLU A 33 -6.97 3.55 -6.54
N PHE A 34 -6.09 2.93 -7.32
CA PHE A 34 -5.09 1.99 -6.85
C PHE A 34 -3.70 2.43 -7.26
N GLN A 35 -2.75 2.24 -6.36
CA GLN A 35 -1.33 2.45 -6.62
C GLN A 35 -0.54 1.26 -6.08
N GLU A 36 0.52 0.91 -6.79
CA GLU A 36 1.46 -0.11 -6.34
C GLU A 36 2.83 0.51 -6.13
N THR A 37 3.48 0.13 -5.04
CA THR A 37 4.83 0.55 -4.70
C THR A 37 5.64 -0.67 -4.29
N VAL A 38 6.96 -0.59 -4.42
CA VAL A 38 7.88 -1.63 -3.98
C VAL A 38 8.89 -1.01 -3.03
N MET A 39 9.04 -1.60 -1.85
CA MET A 39 10.04 -1.18 -0.88
C MET A 39 10.71 -2.38 -0.21
N GLU A 40 11.90 -2.14 0.32
CA GLU A 40 12.61 -3.11 1.16
C GLU A 40 12.07 -3.04 2.60
N VAL A 41 11.64 -4.17 3.15
CA VAL A 41 11.19 -4.29 4.54
C VAL A 41 12.14 -5.24 5.28
N PRO A 42 12.79 -4.81 6.38
CA PRO A 42 13.68 -5.65 7.16
C PRO A 42 13.03 -6.99 7.52
N ASN A 43 13.79 -8.08 7.37
CA ASN A 43 13.36 -9.47 7.61
C ASN A 43 12.27 -10.02 6.66
N LEU A 44 11.68 -9.19 5.79
CA LEU A 44 10.65 -9.62 4.83
C LEU A 44 11.11 -9.52 3.37
N GLY A 45 12.15 -8.73 3.09
CA GLY A 45 12.72 -8.54 1.77
C GLY A 45 12.00 -7.44 0.98
N LYS A 46 12.06 -7.52 -0.36
CA LYS A 46 11.26 -6.67 -1.26
C LYS A 46 9.78 -7.02 -1.15
N VAL A 47 8.98 -6.03 -0.81
CA VAL A 47 7.54 -6.15 -0.67
C VAL A 47 6.87 -5.18 -1.64
N ARG A 48 5.89 -5.67 -2.38
CA ARG A 48 4.98 -4.84 -3.17
C ARG A 48 3.75 -4.54 -2.34
N PHE A 49 3.47 -3.27 -2.15
CA PHE A 49 2.24 -2.79 -1.51
C PHE A 49 1.22 -2.46 -2.60
N THR A 50 -0.03 -2.81 -2.34
CA THR A 50 -1.18 -2.31 -3.09
C THR A 50 -1.94 -1.37 -2.17
N CYS A 51 -1.99 -0.11 -2.57
CA CYS A 51 -2.67 0.95 -1.84
C CYS A 51 -3.94 1.36 -2.57
N ARG A 52 -5.02 1.49 -1.81
CA ARG A 52 -6.30 1.98 -2.29
C ARG A 52 -6.53 3.38 -1.76
N ARG A 53 -6.94 4.27 -2.66
CA ARG A 53 -7.47 5.58 -2.32
C ARG A 53 -8.91 5.42 -1.89
N PHE A 54 -9.24 5.89 -0.68
CA PHE A 54 -10.63 5.92 -0.26
C PHE A 54 -11.01 7.27 0.33
N LYS A 55 -12.30 7.54 0.24
CA LYS A 55 -12.94 8.75 0.74
C LYS A 55 -13.68 8.40 2.02
N SER A 56 -13.24 8.95 3.14
CA SER A 56 -13.95 8.88 4.41
C SER A 56 -14.71 10.18 4.65
N LYS A 57 -15.98 10.06 5.04
CA LYS A 57 -16.81 11.21 5.43
C LYS A 57 -17.08 11.12 6.93
N HIS A 58 -16.69 12.15 7.67
CA HIS A 58 -16.99 12.29 9.08
C HIS A 58 -17.73 13.61 9.32
N HIS A 59 -19.03 13.54 9.63
CA HIS A 59 -19.94 14.68 9.70
C HIS A 59 -19.85 15.60 8.47
N LYS A 60 -19.29 16.80 8.64
CA LYS A 60 -19.13 17.83 7.62
C LYS A 60 -17.80 17.71 6.85
N SER A 61 -16.89 16.85 7.31
CA SER A 61 -15.56 16.71 6.74
C SER A 61 -15.47 15.50 5.82
N VAL A 62 -14.71 15.67 4.75
CA VAL A 62 -14.37 14.62 3.79
C VAL A 62 -12.85 14.54 3.74
N ASN A 63 -12.31 13.36 4.06
CA ASN A 63 -10.90 13.06 3.96
C ASN A 63 -10.70 12.05 2.84
N ILE A 64 -9.74 12.31 1.95
CA ILE A 64 -9.30 11.36 0.95
C ILE A 64 -7.91 10.92 1.38
N VAL A 65 -7.72 9.62 1.54
CA VAL A 65 -6.47 9.04 2.05
C VAL A 65 -6.09 7.80 1.25
N TRP A 66 -4.80 7.49 1.25
CA TRP A 66 -4.30 6.19 0.84
C TRP A 66 -4.31 5.23 2.01
N SER A 67 -4.57 3.96 1.73
CA SER A 67 -4.36 2.87 2.68
C SER A 67 -3.84 1.65 1.96
N ALA A 68 -2.80 1.05 2.54
CA ALA A 68 -2.38 -0.28 2.16
C ALA A 68 -3.53 -1.27 2.41
N ILE A 69 -3.86 -2.07 1.40
CA ILE A 69 -4.89 -3.12 1.47
C ILE A 69 -4.29 -4.51 1.25
N ALA A 70 -3.13 -4.57 0.61
CA ALA A 70 -2.36 -5.79 0.44
C ALA A 70 -0.87 -5.49 0.43
N ALA A 71 -0.10 -6.48 0.87
CA ALA A 71 1.35 -6.49 0.70
C ALA A 71 1.79 -7.91 0.35
N VAL A 72 2.59 -8.04 -0.70
CA VAL A 72 3.07 -9.35 -1.17
C VAL A 72 4.58 -9.33 -1.33
N LYS A 73 5.24 -10.43 -0.96
CA LYS A 73 6.67 -10.57 -1.26
C LYS A 73 6.87 -10.61 -2.76
N VAL A 74 7.84 -9.83 -3.22
CA VAL A 74 8.32 -9.90 -4.59
C VAL A 74 9.50 -10.86 -4.57
N ASP A 75 9.24 -12.12 -4.91
CA ASP A 75 10.33 -13.02 -5.26
C ASP A 75 11.14 -12.34 -6.36
N GLN A 76 12.46 -12.24 -6.15
CA GLN A 76 13.36 -11.92 -7.23
C GLN A 76 13.18 -13.04 -8.26
N VAL A 77 12.35 -12.80 -9.28
CA VAL A 77 12.42 -13.60 -10.50
C VAL A 77 13.80 -13.27 -11.09
N PRO A 78 14.66 -14.26 -11.34
CA PRO A 78 15.95 -14.05 -12.00
C PRO A 78 15.80 -13.41 -13.38
#